data_AF-A0A2U0I0B4-F1
#
_entry.id   AF-A0A2U0I0B4-F1
#
_cell.length_a   1.000
_cell.length_b   1.000
_cell.length_c   1.000
_cell.angle_alpha   90.00
_cell.angle_beta   90.00
_cell.angle_gamma   90.00
#
_symmetry.space_group_name_H-M   'P 1'
#
loop_
_entity.id
_entity.type
_entity.pdbx_description
1 polymer ?
#
loop_
_entity_poly.entity_id
_entity_poly.type
_entity_poly.pdbx_seq_one_letter_code
_entity_poly.pdbx_strand_id
1 'polypeptide(L)'
;MKKLTVTLLVCALTICCKGQKKSIYSSQDVVKEETVDLGKTVGKAKLGHIQNTRKIVMYKIEDVLIEGTTNQYGKKAVKTDSIIKNAVDKFISEITNPANYVVATNKKVSFEPDFQFELCAQNCELSILLDSKTKKIGFINLEGQEVIGIRKNLVSFLTKNNQ
;
A
#
# COMPACT_ATOMS: atom_id res chain seq x y z
N MET A 1 -61.35 -5.27 4.09
CA MET A 1 -60.34 -4.24 3.76
C MET A 1 -59.05 -4.54 4.50
N LYS A 2 -58.11 -5.28 3.90
CA LYS A 2 -56.76 -5.54 4.44
C LYS A 2 -55.79 -5.72 3.28
N LYS A 3 -55.42 -4.62 2.63
CA LYS A 3 -54.41 -4.55 1.56
C LYS A 3 -53.61 -3.26 1.74
N LEU A 4 -52.89 -3.11 2.85
CA LEU A 4 -52.11 -1.89 3.12
C LEU A 4 -51.07 -2.16 4.21
N THR A 5 -50.20 -3.14 3.99
CA THR A 5 -49.08 -3.37 4.92
C THR A 5 -47.83 -3.94 4.27
N VAL A 6 -47.88 -4.34 2.99
CA VAL A 6 -46.73 -4.97 2.31
C VAL A 6 -45.84 -3.94 1.58
N THR A 7 -46.32 -2.71 1.36
CA THR A 7 -45.59 -1.73 0.53
C THR A 7 -44.52 -0.92 1.28
N LEU A 8 -44.47 -0.96 2.63
CA LEU A 8 -43.55 -0.09 3.39
C LEU A 8 -42.17 -0.73 3.70
N LEU A 9 -42.00 -2.03 3.47
CA LEU A 9 -40.74 -2.73 3.80
C LEU A 9 -39.69 -2.65 2.67
N VAL A 10 -40.09 -2.32 1.45
CA VAL A 10 -39.19 -2.31 0.28
C VAL A 10 -38.37 -1.02 0.18
N CYS A 11 -38.87 0.11 0.72
CA CYS A 11 -38.14 1.39 0.68
C CYS A 11 -36.99 1.48 1.71
N ALA A 12 -36.88 0.56 2.67
CA ALA A 12 -35.82 0.59 3.68
C ALA A 12 -34.48 0.01 3.19
N LEU A 13 -34.44 -0.66 2.03
CA LEU A 13 -33.23 -1.32 1.50
C LEU A 13 -32.45 -0.47 0.48
N THR A 14 -32.93 0.73 0.13
CA THR A 14 -32.23 1.62 -0.82
C THR A 14 -31.39 2.70 -0.13
N ILE A 15 -31.40 2.76 1.20
CA ILE A 15 -30.58 3.68 1.99
C ILE A 15 -29.30 2.94 2.37
N CYS A 16 -28.22 3.18 1.63
CA CYS A 16 -26.79 3.15 2.05
C CYS A 16 -25.81 2.70 0.95
N CYS A 17 -26.04 3.00 -0.33
CA CYS A 17 -24.91 3.09 -1.27
C CYS A 17 -24.25 4.47 -1.15
N LYS A 18 -23.65 4.76 0.01
CA LYS A 18 -22.62 5.80 0.08
C LYS A 18 -21.41 5.21 -0.63
N GLY A 19 -21.25 5.54 -1.91
CA GLY A 19 -20.04 5.22 -2.66
C GLY A 19 -18.83 5.54 -1.79
N GLN A 20 -17.95 4.56 -1.61
CA GLN A 20 -16.70 4.75 -0.90
C GLN A 20 -15.99 5.92 -1.58
N LYS A 21 -16.02 7.09 -0.92
CA LYS A 21 -15.15 8.20 -1.28
C LYS A 21 -13.75 7.60 -1.33
N LYS A 22 -12.99 7.93 -2.39
CA LYS A 22 -11.55 7.61 -2.51
C LYS A 22 -10.97 7.57 -1.12
N SER A 23 -10.41 6.43 -0.71
CA SER A 23 -9.72 6.34 0.57
C SER A 23 -8.56 7.32 0.52
N ILE A 24 -8.81 8.54 0.99
CA ILE A 24 -7.77 9.47 1.34
C ILE A 24 -7.20 8.86 2.60
N TYR A 25 -6.24 7.96 2.44
CA TYR A 25 -5.41 7.50 3.54
C TYR A 25 -4.86 8.75 4.19
N SER A 26 -5.35 9.06 5.40
CA SER A 26 -4.80 10.14 6.20
C SER A 26 -3.38 9.72 6.50
N SER A 27 -2.43 10.40 5.85
CA SER A 27 -1.01 10.27 6.13
C SER A 27 -0.82 10.42 7.64
N GLN A 28 -0.61 9.30 8.33
CA GLN A 28 0.00 9.31 9.65
C GLN A 28 1.44 9.83 9.49
N ASP A 29 1.91 10.49 10.53
CA ASP A 29 2.89 11.58 10.50
C ASP A 29 4.07 11.39 9.53
N VAL A 30 4.18 12.34 8.61
CA VAL A 30 5.32 12.41 7.70
C VAL A 30 6.54 12.83 8.52
N VAL A 31 7.57 11.99 8.55
CA VAL A 31 8.76 12.15 9.41
C VAL A 31 9.59 13.39 9.05
N LYS A 32 9.91 14.20 10.07
CA LYS A 32 10.59 15.51 9.98
C LYS A 32 12.06 15.47 10.41
N GLU A 33 12.80 14.40 10.13
CA GLU A 33 14.24 14.29 10.47
C GLU A 33 15.13 14.56 9.25
N GLU A 34 16.28 15.23 9.42
CA GLU A 34 17.24 15.55 8.33
C GLU A 34 17.76 14.31 7.58
N THR A 35 17.77 13.17 8.28
CA THR A 35 17.98 11.82 7.72
C THR A 35 16.90 10.91 8.28
N VAL A 36 16.33 10.04 7.43
CA VAL A 36 15.25 9.16 7.86
C VAL A 36 15.84 7.96 8.60
N ASP A 37 15.68 7.92 9.92
CA ASP A 37 15.87 6.69 10.70
C ASP A 37 14.68 5.77 10.43
N LEU A 38 14.88 4.78 9.55
CA LEU A 38 13.82 3.87 9.15
C LEU A 38 13.29 3.08 10.35
N GLY A 39 14.15 2.68 11.30
CA GLY A 39 13.74 1.89 12.47
C GLY A 39 12.85 2.66 13.43
N LYS A 40 13.07 3.97 13.58
CA LYS A 40 12.13 4.86 14.31
C LYS A 40 10.86 5.12 13.51
N THR A 41 11.00 5.29 12.19
CA THR A 41 9.90 5.69 11.31
C THR A 41 8.88 4.58 11.13
N VAL A 42 9.32 3.37 10.77
CA VAL A 42 8.44 2.21 10.53
C VAL A 42 8.30 1.33 11.76
N GLY A 43 9.08 1.59 12.80
CA GLY A 43 9.12 0.75 14.00
C GLY A 43 10.03 -0.47 13.84
N LYS A 44 10.59 -0.90 14.99
CA LYS A 44 11.57 -1.99 15.05
C LYS A 44 11.02 -3.34 14.59
N ALA A 45 9.74 -3.62 14.82
CA ALA A 45 9.12 -4.89 14.43
C ALA A 45 9.07 -5.02 12.90
N LYS A 46 8.56 -4.00 12.20
CA LYS A 46 8.52 -3.98 10.73
C LYS A 46 9.93 -4.00 10.14
N LEU A 47 10.87 -3.24 10.69
CA LEU A 47 12.26 -3.28 10.25
C LEU A 47 12.89 -4.66 10.42
N GLY A 48 12.68 -5.31 11.57
CA GLY A 48 13.13 -6.68 11.81
C GLY A 48 12.51 -7.65 10.80
N HIS A 49 11.24 -7.49 10.45
CA HIS A 49 10.59 -8.32 9.43
C HIS A 49 11.21 -8.12 8.04
N ILE A 50 11.53 -6.88 7.65
CA ILE A 50 12.23 -6.58 6.38
C ILE A 50 13.57 -7.32 6.36
N GLN A 51 14.37 -7.16 7.40
CA GLN A 51 15.72 -7.74 7.48
C GLN A 51 15.71 -9.29 7.47
N ASN A 52 14.64 -9.91 7.96
CA ASN A 52 14.49 -11.36 7.99
C ASN A 52 13.70 -11.93 6.80
N THR A 53 13.37 -11.10 5.81
CA THR A 53 12.61 -11.53 4.63
C THR A 53 13.43 -12.51 3.79
N ARG A 54 12.82 -13.62 3.39
CA ARG A 54 13.49 -14.68 2.60
C ARG A 54 12.95 -14.79 1.18
N LYS A 55 11.73 -14.28 0.98
CA LYS A 55 11.02 -14.30 -0.29
C LYS A 55 10.17 -13.05 -0.37
N ILE A 56 10.08 -12.48 -1.56
CA ILE A 56 9.17 -11.36 -1.83
C ILE A 56 8.26 -11.77 -2.97
N VAL A 57 6.95 -11.58 -2.79
CA VAL A 57 5.96 -11.78 -3.85
C VAL A 57 5.53 -10.41 -4.37
N MET A 58 5.59 -10.23 -5.67
CA MET A 58 5.35 -8.95 -6.32
C MET A 58 3.99 -8.96 -7.00
N TYR A 59 3.27 -7.84 -6.84
CA TYR A 59 1.96 -7.63 -7.42
C TYR A 59 1.89 -6.25 -8.05
N LYS A 60 1.21 -6.17 -9.18
CA LYS A 60 0.75 -4.92 -9.78
C LYS A 60 -0.68 -4.65 -9.30
N ILE A 61 -0.95 -3.42 -8.88
CA ILE A 61 -2.29 -2.99 -8.46
C ILE A 61 -3.00 -2.40 -9.67
N GLU A 62 -4.08 -3.04 -10.09
CA GLU A 62 -4.86 -2.64 -11.24
C GLU A 62 -6.25 -2.15 -10.82
N ASP A 63 -6.76 -1.17 -11.55
CA ASP A 63 -8.15 -0.72 -11.45
C ASP A 63 -9.06 -1.69 -12.20
N VAL A 64 -10.04 -2.25 -11.52
CA VAL A 64 -11.00 -3.20 -12.09
C VAL A 64 -12.40 -2.64 -11.91
N LEU A 65 -13.19 -2.61 -13.00
CA LEU A 65 -14.59 -2.19 -12.94
C LEU A 65 -15.35 -3.11 -11.98
N ILE A 66 -16.03 -2.51 -11.01
CA ILE A 66 -16.88 -3.27 -10.07
C ILE A 66 -18.07 -3.79 -10.86
N GLU A 67 -18.30 -5.10 -10.81
CA GLU A 67 -19.39 -5.76 -11.51
C GLU A 67 -20.74 -5.11 -11.16
N GLY A 68 -21.57 -4.87 -12.17
CA GLY A 68 -22.85 -4.18 -12.01
C GLY A 68 -22.75 -2.65 -11.92
N THR A 69 -21.57 -2.06 -12.10
CA THR A 69 -21.37 -0.60 -12.18
C THR A 69 -20.85 -0.17 -13.55
N THR A 70 -21.11 1.08 -13.94
CA THR A 70 -20.62 1.64 -15.22
C THR A 70 -19.39 2.53 -15.06
N ASN A 71 -19.08 2.96 -13.82
CA ASN A 71 -18.04 3.96 -13.56
C ASN A 71 -17.41 3.84 -12.16
N GLN A 72 -17.53 2.71 -11.47
CA GLN A 72 -16.86 2.49 -10.18
C GLN A 72 -15.79 1.41 -10.32
N TYR A 73 -14.61 1.70 -9.80
CA TYR A 73 -13.44 0.83 -9.93
C TYR A 73 -12.94 0.42 -8.55
N GLY A 74 -12.74 -0.87 -8.37
CA GLY A 74 -12.02 -1.46 -7.24
C GLY A 74 -10.53 -1.61 -7.56
N LYS A 75 -9.74 -1.93 -6.54
CA LYS A 75 -8.32 -2.27 -6.70
C LYS A 75 -8.15 -3.78 -6.63
N LYS A 76 -7.42 -4.36 -7.58
CA LYS A 76 -7.05 -5.78 -7.58
C LYS A 76 -5.53 -5.89 -7.63
N ALA A 77 -4.95 -6.68 -6.72
CA ALA A 77 -3.55 -7.06 -6.79
C ALA A 77 -3.42 -8.27 -7.74
N VAL A 78 -2.64 -8.10 -8.82
CA VAL A 78 -2.33 -9.15 -9.79
C VAL A 78 -0.88 -9.54 -9.60
N LYS A 79 -0.64 -10.81 -9.24
CA LYS A 79 0.71 -11.32 -9.02
C LYS A 79 1.52 -11.23 -10.32
N THR A 80 2.67 -10.59 -10.26
CA THR A 80 3.59 -10.45 -11.40
C THR A 80 4.74 -11.44 -11.31
N ASP A 81 5.37 -11.57 -10.13
CA ASP A 81 6.57 -12.39 -9.97
C ASP A 81 6.86 -12.71 -8.48
N SER A 82 7.94 -13.43 -8.20
CA SER A 82 8.51 -13.61 -6.87
C SER A 82 10.02 -13.73 -6.90
N ILE A 83 10.71 -13.01 -6.01
CA ILE A 83 12.17 -13.07 -5.86
C ILE A 83 12.58 -13.88 -4.62
N ILE A 84 13.71 -14.59 -4.75
CA ILE A 84 14.32 -15.44 -3.71
C ILE A 84 15.84 -15.25 -3.66
N LYS A 85 16.48 -15.66 -2.55
CA LYS A 85 17.96 -15.66 -2.36
C LYS A 85 18.59 -14.28 -2.59
N ASN A 86 19.68 -14.18 -3.35
CA ASN A 86 20.48 -12.97 -3.54
C ASN A 86 19.68 -11.74 -4.03
N ALA A 87 18.59 -11.95 -4.77
CA ALA A 87 17.72 -10.86 -5.20
C ALA A 87 16.96 -10.22 -4.02
N VAL A 88 16.64 -11.02 -3.00
CA VAL A 88 16.03 -10.55 -1.75
C VAL A 88 17.03 -9.73 -0.95
N ASP A 89 18.30 -10.15 -0.84
CA ASP A 89 19.33 -9.36 -0.13
C ASP A 89 19.53 -7.99 -0.76
N LYS A 90 19.55 -7.92 -2.10
CA LYS A 90 19.60 -6.65 -2.83
C LYS A 90 18.37 -5.78 -2.55
N PHE A 91 17.19 -6.38 -2.55
CA PHE A 91 15.95 -5.68 -2.21
C PHE A 91 15.98 -5.13 -0.78
N ILE A 92 16.39 -5.94 0.20
CA ILE A 92 16.53 -5.53 1.59
C ILE A 92 17.55 -4.38 1.70
N SER A 93 18.70 -4.49 1.02
CA SER A 93 19.72 -3.44 1.02
C SER A 93 19.19 -2.12 0.48
N GLU A 94 18.40 -2.14 -0.61
CA GLU A 94 17.82 -0.91 -1.17
C GLU A 94 16.70 -0.34 -0.30
N ILE A 95 15.82 -1.19 0.24
CA ILE A 95 14.75 -0.76 1.15
C ILE A 95 15.30 -0.22 2.47
N THR A 96 16.38 -0.79 3.00
CA THR A 96 16.92 -0.35 4.30
C THR A 96 17.92 0.80 4.18
N ASN A 97 18.27 1.23 2.96
CA ASN A 97 19.20 2.33 2.73
C ASN A 97 18.55 3.70 3.03
N PRO A 98 18.99 4.43 4.07
CA PRO A 98 18.41 5.73 4.43
C PRO A 98 18.51 6.78 3.33
N ALA A 99 19.52 6.68 2.45
CA ALA A 99 19.71 7.61 1.34
C ALA A 99 18.56 7.57 0.33
N ASN A 100 17.77 6.49 0.29
CA ASN A 100 16.64 6.33 -0.61
C ASN A 100 15.37 7.07 -0.16
N TYR A 101 15.37 7.64 1.04
CA TYR A 101 14.22 8.31 1.63
C TYR A 101 14.35 9.83 1.56
N VAL A 102 13.21 10.51 1.55
CA VAL A 102 13.13 11.98 1.66
C VAL A 102 12.38 12.39 2.91
N VAL A 103 12.88 13.44 3.55
CA VAL A 103 12.22 14.09 4.67
C VAL A 103 10.90 14.69 4.21
N ALA A 104 9.88 14.61 5.06
CA ALA A 104 8.57 15.19 4.81
C ALA A 104 8.65 16.64 4.31
N THR A 105 7.84 16.98 3.31
CA THR A 105 7.34 18.35 3.17
C THR A 105 5.89 18.36 3.66
N ASN A 106 5.44 19.42 4.35
CA ASN A 106 4.14 19.53 5.04
C ASN A 106 2.88 19.44 4.12
N LYS A 107 2.98 18.86 2.93
CA LYS A 107 1.88 18.74 1.99
C LYS A 107 1.16 17.41 2.20
N LYS A 108 -0.12 17.49 2.58
CA LYS A 108 -1.06 16.38 2.43
C LYS A 108 -1.16 16.07 0.94
N VAL A 109 -0.64 14.92 0.54
CA VAL A 109 -0.70 14.42 -0.84
C VAL A 109 -1.30 13.02 -0.77
N SER A 110 -2.18 12.68 -1.71
CA SER A 110 -2.79 11.35 -1.80
C SER A 110 -1.74 10.25 -1.91
N PHE A 111 -2.09 9.04 -1.46
CA PHE A 111 -1.30 7.83 -1.62
C PHE A 111 -2.15 6.82 -2.39
N GLU A 112 -1.81 6.61 -3.66
CA GLU A 112 -2.54 5.73 -4.57
C GLU A 112 -1.53 4.69 -5.12
N PRO A 113 -1.32 3.57 -4.41
CA PRO A 113 -0.26 2.62 -4.78
C PRO A 113 -0.58 1.87 -6.08
N ASP A 114 0.47 1.63 -6.87
CA ASP A 114 0.44 0.90 -8.13
C ASP A 114 1.21 -0.43 -8.09
N PHE A 115 2.02 -0.66 -7.05
CA PHE A 115 2.66 -1.95 -6.78
C PHE A 115 2.56 -2.35 -5.31
N GLN A 116 2.55 -3.66 -5.07
CA GLN A 116 2.63 -4.28 -3.75
C GLN A 116 3.72 -5.35 -3.73
N PHE A 117 4.52 -5.36 -2.66
CA PHE A 117 5.55 -6.34 -2.38
C PHE A 117 5.22 -7.00 -1.05
N GLU A 118 4.85 -8.28 -1.06
CA GLU A 118 4.62 -9.06 0.16
C GLU A 118 5.94 -9.65 0.65
N LEU A 119 6.34 -9.29 1.86
CA LEU A 119 7.61 -9.67 2.47
C LEU A 119 7.41 -10.92 3.33
N CYS A 120 7.85 -12.06 2.82
CA CYS A 120 7.76 -13.34 3.50
C CYS A 120 9.03 -13.62 4.31
N ALA A 121 9.03 -13.16 5.57
CA ALA A 121 9.97 -13.63 6.59
C ALA A 121 9.56 -15.02 7.08
N GLN A 122 8.60 -15.09 8.02
CA GLN A 122 8.00 -16.35 8.47
C GLN A 122 6.55 -16.53 7.98
N ASN A 123 5.75 -15.45 7.98
CA ASN A 123 4.29 -15.49 7.80
C ASN A 123 3.74 -14.47 6.77
N CYS A 124 4.61 -13.80 6.01
CA CYS A 124 4.21 -12.83 4.95
C CYS A 124 3.31 -11.66 5.42
N GLU A 125 3.39 -11.26 6.70
CA GLU A 125 2.48 -10.26 7.30
C GLU A 125 2.82 -8.80 7.00
N LEU A 126 3.98 -8.52 6.41
CA LEU A 126 4.39 -7.17 6.03
C LEU A 126 4.26 -7.01 4.52
N SER A 127 3.58 -5.95 4.10
CA SER A 127 3.58 -5.51 2.71
C SER A 127 4.24 -4.15 2.58
N ILE A 128 4.93 -3.97 1.46
CA ILE A 128 5.42 -2.68 0.99
C ILE A 128 4.56 -2.26 -0.19
N LEU A 129 3.96 -1.08 -0.12
CA LEU A 129 3.15 -0.49 -1.17
C LEU A 129 3.93 0.65 -1.82
N LEU A 130 4.06 0.64 -3.14
CA LEU A 130 4.68 1.73 -3.88
C LEU A 130 3.61 2.55 -4.57
N ASP A 131 3.68 3.87 -4.43
CA ASP A 131 3.04 4.83 -5.32
C ASP A 131 4.15 5.48 -6.16
N SER A 132 4.34 4.95 -7.37
CA SER A 132 5.42 5.39 -8.25
C SER A 132 5.24 6.83 -8.75
N LYS A 133 3.98 7.30 -8.82
CA LYS A 133 3.62 8.64 -9.34
C LYS A 133 3.96 9.71 -8.32
N THR A 134 3.57 9.52 -7.06
CA THR A 134 3.85 10.50 -5.99
C THR A 134 5.17 10.23 -5.26
N LYS A 135 5.90 9.17 -5.65
CA LYS A 135 7.19 8.75 -5.10
C LYS A 135 7.09 8.51 -3.59
N LYS A 136 6.17 7.66 -3.22
CA LYS A 136 5.94 7.28 -1.83
C LYS A 136 5.97 5.77 -1.68
N ILE A 137 6.36 5.36 -0.48
CA ILE A 137 6.35 3.98 -0.08
C ILE A 137 5.56 3.84 1.22
N GLY A 138 4.67 2.87 1.28
CA GLY A 138 3.89 2.51 2.46
C GLY A 138 4.39 1.19 3.02
N PHE A 139 4.64 1.14 4.33
CA PHE A 139 4.88 -0.10 5.07
C PHE A 139 3.59 -0.44 5.80
N ILE A 140 2.98 -1.60 5.51
CA ILE A 140 1.67 -1.95 6.06
C ILE A 140 1.67 -3.38 6.61
N ASN A 141 1.15 -3.50 7.83
CA ASN A 141 0.80 -4.77 8.47
C ASN A 141 -0.54 -4.58 9.22
N LEU A 142 -0.91 -5.55 10.05
CA LEU A 142 -2.13 -5.49 10.87
C LEU A 142 -2.13 -4.35 11.91
N GLU A 143 -0.97 -3.84 12.31
CA GLU A 143 -0.83 -2.79 13.32
C GLU A 143 -1.03 -1.39 12.73
N GLY A 144 -0.89 -1.23 11.42
CA GLY A 144 -1.09 0.04 10.74
C GLY A 144 -0.17 0.24 9.55
N GLN A 145 -0.16 1.48 9.06
CA GLN A 145 0.54 1.89 7.86
C GLN A 145 1.36 3.16 8.07
N GLU A 146 2.64 3.12 7.72
CA GLU A 146 3.52 4.29 7.66
C GLU A 146 3.86 4.60 6.21
N VAL A 147 3.69 5.87 5.81
CA VAL A 147 3.96 6.32 4.43
C VAL A 147 5.08 7.33 4.43
N ILE A 148 6.12 7.05 3.66
CA ILE A 148 7.34 7.86 3.59
C ILE A 148 7.59 8.26 2.14
N GLY A 149 8.10 9.47 1.94
CA GLY A 149 8.60 9.87 0.62
C GLY A 149 9.89 9.13 0.27
N ILE A 150 10.05 8.79 -1.00
CA ILE A 150 11.25 8.13 -1.51
C ILE A 150 11.84 8.88 -2.71
N ARG A 151 13.11 8.63 -2.97
CA ARG A 151 13.84 9.17 -4.12
C ARG A 151 13.56 8.37 -5.38
N LYS A 152 13.82 9.00 -6.55
CA LYS A 152 13.56 8.43 -7.88
C LYS A 152 14.34 7.14 -8.15
N ASN A 153 15.53 6.99 -7.58
CA ASN A 153 16.34 5.79 -7.72
C ASN A 153 15.64 4.57 -7.10
N LEU A 154 15.06 4.70 -5.90
CA LEU A 154 14.31 3.62 -5.28
C LEU A 154 13.04 3.27 -6.06
N VAL A 155 12.31 4.28 -6.56
CA VAL A 155 11.17 4.05 -7.47
C VAL A 155 11.62 3.23 -8.68
N SER A 156 12.75 3.61 -9.30
CA SER A 156 13.27 2.94 -10.50
C SER A 156 13.72 1.50 -10.20
N PHE A 157 14.30 1.25 -9.02
CA PHE A 157 14.67 -0.10 -8.59
C PHE A 157 13.42 -1.00 -8.45
N LEU A 158 12.38 -0.49 -7.79
CA LEU A 158 11.16 -1.25 -7.50
C LEU A 158 10.30 -1.50 -8.75
N THR A 159 10.35 -0.63 -9.75
CA THR A 159 9.58 -0.82 -11.00
C THR A 159 10.33 -1.64 -12.06
N LYS A 160 11.66 -1.56 -12.13
CA LYS A 160 12.45 -2.32 -13.12
C LYS A 160 12.49 -3.82 -12.85
N ASN A 161 12.38 -4.24 -11.59
CA ASN A 161 12.31 -5.68 -11.27
C ASN A 161 10.92 -6.29 -11.57
N ASN A 162 9.98 -5.51 -12.12
CA ASN A 162 8.64 -5.94 -12.50
C ASN A 162 8.38 -5.86 -14.02
N GLN A 163 9.41 -5.60 -14.83
CA GLN A 163 9.39 -5.66 -16.30
C GLN A 163 10.25 -6.82 -16.77
#